data_AF-A0AA90TEU8-F1
#
_entry.id   AF-A0AA90TEU8-F1
#
_cell.length_a   1.000
_cell.length_b   1.000
_cell.length_c   1.000
_cell.angle_alpha   90.00
_cell.angle_beta   90.00
_cell.angle_gamma   90.00
#
_symmetry.space_group_name_H-M   'P 1'
#
loop_
_entity.id
_entity.type
_entity.pdbx_description
1 polymer ?
#
loop_
_entity_poly.entity_id
_entity_poly.type
_entity_poly.pdbx_seq_one_letter_code
_entity_poly.pdbx_strand_id
1 'polypeptide(L)'
;MMIFAADTEECSLLVFPDALTASAYCDAVDVEALLWRFWDDEGAPLMPAFTVPNERHFFTTTTGVYSLVPVREGQYEFLWDALRHIRQVIGEMPFTDVRAVRDYLVQQCGGQPSPC
;
A
#
# COMPACT_ATOMS: atom_id res chain seq x y z
N MET A 1 11.66 -5.05 1.92
CA MET A 1 10.35 -5.38 1.35
C MET A 1 9.76 -4.08 0.90
N MET A 2 9.51 -3.96 -0.40
CA MET A 2 8.93 -2.75 -0.97
C MET A 2 7.45 -2.69 -0.59
N ILE A 3 6.92 -1.49 -0.50
CA ILE A 3 5.52 -1.26 -0.14
C ILE A 3 4.86 -0.51 -1.28
N PHE A 4 3.78 -1.08 -1.76
CA PHE A 4 2.90 -0.42 -2.71
C PHE A 4 1.77 0.22 -1.92
N ALA A 5 1.52 1.51 -2.12
CA ALA A 5 0.42 2.23 -1.49
C ALA A 5 -0.44 2.88 -2.56
N ALA A 6 -1.72 2.53 -2.66
CA ALA A 6 -2.63 3.20 -3.58
C ALA A 6 -3.50 4.20 -2.84
N ASP A 7 -3.57 5.39 -3.40
CA ASP A 7 -4.57 6.38 -3.07
C ASP A 7 -5.89 5.99 -3.77
N THR A 8 -6.95 5.81 -2.99
CA THR A 8 -8.26 5.41 -3.51
C THR A 8 -9.05 6.57 -4.12
N GLU A 9 -8.73 7.82 -3.79
CA GLU A 9 -9.37 9.01 -4.36
C GLU A 9 -8.75 9.38 -5.70
N GLU A 10 -7.42 9.42 -5.77
CA GLU A 10 -6.68 9.75 -6.99
C GLU A 10 -6.48 8.56 -7.92
N CYS A 11 -6.72 7.34 -7.42
CA CYS A 11 -6.43 6.09 -8.12
C CYS A 11 -4.94 6.03 -8.55
N SER A 12 -4.05 6.55 -7.71
CA SER A 12 -2.61 6.61 -7.97
C SER A 12 -1.88 5.57 -7.12
N LEU A 13 -1.00 4.77 -7.71
CA LEU A 13 -0.18 3.82 -6.97
C LEU A 13 1.21 4.40 -6.68
N LEU A 14 1.54 4.55 -5.42
CA LEU A 14 2.87 4.93 -4.96
C LEU A 14 3.69 3.69 -4.63
N VAL A 15 4.98 3.73 -4.96
CA VAL A 15 5.92 2.65 -4.65
C VAL A 15 6.99 3.16 -3.71
N PHE A 16 7.09 2.54 -2.55
CA PHE A 16 8.02 2.89 -1.49
C PHE A 16 9.05 1.78 -1.27
N PRO A 17 10.31 2.12 -0.98
CA PRO A 17 11.37 1.14 -0.74
C PRO A 17 11.17 0.35 0.57
N ASP A 18 10.47 0.92 1.54
CA ASP A 18 10.23 0.35 2.86
C ASP A 18 8.96 0.90 3.51
N ALA A 19 8.44 0.15 4.49
CA ALA A 19 7.24 0.51 5.25
C ALA A 19 7.37 1.77 6.08
N LEU A 20 8.58 2.13 6.50
CA LEU A 20 8.80 3.33 7.29
C LEU A 20 8.61 4.58 6.41
N THR A 21 9.20 4.57 5.21
CA THR A 21 9.02 5.61 4.19
C THR A 21 7.56 5.71 3.75
N ALA A 22 6.87 4.59 3.50
CA ALA A 22 5.44 4.59 3.21
C ALA A 22 4.62 5.20 4.36
N SER A 23 4.93 4.82 5.60
CA SER A 23 4.21 5.32 6.78
C SER A 23 4.47 6.80 7.10
N ALA A 24 5.62 7.32 6.68
CA ALA A 24 5.97 8.72 6.82
C ALA A 24 5.32 9.60 5.74
N TYR A 25 5.02 9.02 4.57
CA TYR A 25 4.33 9.71 3.49
C TYR A 25 2.81 9.68 3.66
N CYS A 26 2.25 8.51 3.99
CA CYS A 26 0.81 8.34 4.18
C CYS A 26 0.41 8.78 5.59
N ASP A 27 -0.28 9.91 5.67
CA ASP A 27 -0.75 10.44 6.94
C ASP A 27 -1.67 9.45 7.66
N ALA A 28 -1.41 9.21 8.94
CA ALA A 28 -2.17 8.26 9.75
C ALA A 28 -3.68 8.57 9.78
N VAL A 29 -4.06 9.83 9.55
CA VAL A 29 -5.46 10.28 9.43
C VAL A 29 -6.12 9.74 8.16
N ASP A 30 -5.43 9.84 7.02
CA ASP A 30 -5.96 9.36 5.74
C ASP A 30 -6.01 7.83 5.70
N VAL A 31 -5.03 7.21 6.36
CA VAL A 31 -4.99 5.75 6.57
C VAL A 31 -6.14 5.29 7.45
N GLU A 32 -6.47 6.02 8.52
CA GLU A 32 -7.62 5.75 9.39
C GLU A 32 -8.95 5.96 8.66
N ALA A 33 -9.00 6.92 7.73
CA ALA A 33 -10.12 7.18 6.85
C ALA A 33 -10.26 6.17 5.69
N LEU A 34 -9.41 5.14 5.63
CA LEU A 34 -9.39 4.12 4.57
C LEU A 34 -9.14 4.69 3.16
N LEU A 35 -8.50 5.85 3.07
CA LEU A 35 -8.16 6.48 1.78
C LEU A 35 -6.96 5.79 1.12
N TRP A 36 -6.12 5.14 1.93
CA TRP A 36 -4.93 4.43 1.50
C TRP A 36 -5.09 2.91 1.59
N ARG A 37 -4.66 2.22 0.53
CA ARG A 37 -4.50 0.75 0.52
C ARG A 37 -3.04 0.39 0.38
N PHE A 38 -2.59 -0.62 1.12
CA PHE A 38 -1.18 -1.04 1.12
C PHE A 38 -1.04 -2.49 0.66
N TRP A 39 0.06 -2.80 -0.01
CA TRP A 39 0.47 -4.14 -0.39
C TRP A 39 1.98 -4.32 -0.22
N ASP A 40 2.41 -5.56 -0.04
CA ASP A 40 3.84 -5.93 -0.02
C ASP A 40 4.40 -6.12 -1.44
N ASP A 41 5.69 -6.44 -1.52
CA ASP A 41 6.36 -6.67 -2.80
C ASP A 41 5.88 -7.91 -3.57
N GLU A 42 5.18 -8.83 -2.91
CA GLU A 42 4.52 -9.99 -3.52
C GLU A 42 3.11 -9.65 -4.03
N GLY A 43 2.62 -8.44 -3.75
CA GLY A 43 1.26 -7.98 -4.07
C GLY A 43 0.20 -8.45 -3.08
N ALA A 44 0.62 -8.98 -1.92
CA ALA A 44 -0.28 -9.36 -0.85
C ALA A 44 -0.76 -8.12 -0.08
N PRO A 45 -2.05 -8.05 0.30
CA PRO A 45 -2.60 -6.88 0.99
C PRO A 45 -2.02 -6.74 2.40
N LEU A 46 -1.64 -5.51 2.73
CA LEU A 46 -1.17 -5.09 4.05
C LEU A 46 -2.22 -4.19 4.70
N MET A 47 -2.43 -4.38 5.99
CA MET A 47 -3.33 -3.54 6.78
C MET A 47 -2.52 -2.68 7.76
N PRO A 48 -2.87 -1.40 7.91
CA PRO A 48 -2.32 -0.55 8.95
C PRO A 48 -2.86 -0.97 10.32
N ALA A 49 -1.97 -1.45 11.19
CA ALA A 49 -2.26 -1.70 12.60
C ALA A 49 -1.84 -0.48 13.43
N PHE A 50 -2.82 0.32 13.84
CA PHE A 50 -2.59 1.48 14.71
C PHE A 50 -2.17 1.03 16.10
N THR A 51 -0.94 1.38 16.49
CA THR A 51 -0.44 1.19 17.85
C THR A 51 -0.80 2.38 18.73
N VAL A 52 -0.79 3.57 18.15
CA VAL A 52 -1.24 4.81 18.79
C VAL A 52 -2.31 5.42 17.88
N PRO A 53 -3.56 5.57 18.35
CA PRO A 53 -4.61 6.19 17.56
C PRO A 53 -4.31 7.67 17.32
N ASN A 54 -4.92 8.25 16.27
CA ASN A 54 -4.79 9.67 16.00
C ASN A 54 -5.51 10.47 17.09
N GLU A 55 -4.80 11.37 17.76
CA GLU A 55 -5.45 12.32 18.67
C GLU A 55 -5.69 13.64 17.94
N ARG A 56 -6.96 13.92 17.71
CA ARG A 56 -7.41 15.20 17.16
C ARG A 56 -7.69 16.15 18.31
N HIS A 57 -6.78 17.07 18.58
CA HIS A 57 -7.02 18.17 19.51
C HIS A 57 -7.46 19.43 18.73
N PHE A 58 -8.14 20.34 19.43
CA PHE A 58 -8.75 21.55 18.85
C PHE A 58 -7.82 22.42 17.97
N PHE A 59 -6.49 22.28 18.11
CA PHE A 59 -5.49 23.04 17.35
C PHE A 59 -4.30 22.21 16.84
N THR A 60 -4.20 20.93 17.19
CA THR A 60 -3.09 20.04 16.81
C THR A 60 -3.63 18.65 16.54
N THR A 61 -3.31 18.11 15.37
CA THR A 61 -3.52 16.69 15.07
C THR A 61 -2.20 16.01 15.37
N THR A 62 -2.15 15.18 16.41
CA THR A 62 -1.00 14.31 16.64
C THR A 62 -1.20 13.09 15.77
N THR A 63 -0.38 12.96 14.73
CA THR A 63 -0.36 11.80 13.85
C THR A 63 -0.03 10.57 14.69
N GLY A 64 -0.95 9.61 14.69
CA GLY A 64 -0.79 8.34 15.36
C GLY A 64 0.34 7.51 14.75
N VAL A 65 0.76 6.46 15.46
CA VAL A 65 1.77 5.52 14.98
C VAL A 65 1.07 4.24 14.58
N TYR A 66 1.24 3.84 13.32
CA TYR A 66 0.75 2.57 12.80
C TYR A 66 1.89 1.74 12.22
N SER A 67 1.68 0.43 12.14
CA SER A 67 2.60 -0.50 11.51
C SER A 67 1.85 -1.29 10.45
N LEU A 68 2.44 -1.47 9.28
CA LEU A 68 1.85 -2.28 8.23
C LEU A 68 2.06 -3.76 8.56
N VAL A 69 0.96 -4.51 8.68
CA VAL A 69 0.97 -5.95 8.96
C VAL A 69 0.29 -6.71 7.83
N PRO A 70 0.81 -7.87 7.42
CA PRO A 70 0.19 -8.68 6.36
C PRO A 70 -1.16 -9.22 6.81
N VAL A 71 -2.15 -9.12 5.92
CA VAL A 71 -3.49 -9.64 6.19
C VAL A 71 -3.53 -11.12 5.88
N ARG A 72 -3.85 -11.95 6.89
CA ARG A 72 -3.94 -13.42 6.73
C ARG A 72 -5.35 -13.91 6.40
N GLU A 73 -6.39 -13.13 6.69
CA GLU A 73 -7.78 -13.51 6.44
C GLU A 73 -8.64 -12.29 6.09
N GLY A 74 -9.48 -12.42 5.05
CA GLY A 74 -10.55 -11.47 4.74
C GLY A 74 -10.37 -10.70 3.43
N GLN A 75 -11.49 -10.14 2.96
CA GLN A 75 -11.83 -9.55 1.64
C GLN A 75 -10.95 -8.38 1.14
N TYR A 76 -9.63 -8.48 1.27
CA TYR A 76 -8.72 -7.47 0.73
C TYR A 76 -8.29 -7.86 -0.67
N GLU A 77 -8.51 -6.94 -1.59
CA GLU A 77 -8.18 -7.09 -3.00
C GLU A 77 -6.66 -7.15 -3.17
N PHE A 78 -6.16 -8.14 -3.91
CA PHE A 78 -4.74 -8.22 -4.26
C PHE A 78 -4.35 -7.01 -5.12
N LEU A 79 -3.07 -6.65 -5.09
CA LEU A 79 -2.56 -5.56 -5.92
C LEU A 79 -2.92 -5.77 -7.39
N TRP A 80 -2.94 -7.03 -7.85
CA TRP A 80 -3.29 -7.39 -9.21
C TRP A 80 -4.68 -6.95 -9.66
N ASP A 81 -5.69 -7.07 -8.78
CA ASP A 81 -7.04 -6.62 -9.07
C ASP A 81 -7.14 -5.10 -8.92
N ALA A 82 -6.49 -4.53 -7.91
CA ALA A 82 -6.45 -3.08 -7.69
C ALA A 82 -5.78 -2.32 -8.86
N LEU A 83 -4.75 -2.91 -9.50
CA LEU A 83 -4.07 -2.33 -10.67
C LEU A 83 -5.03 -2.04 -11.84
N ARG A 84 -6.20 -2.70 -11.92
CA ARG A 84 -7.23 -2.40 -12.93
C ARG A 84 -7.93 -1.08 -12.69
N HIS A 85 -7.99 -0.65 -11.44
CA HIS A 85 -8.62 0.59 -11.00
C HIS A 85 -7.62 1.74 -10.93
N ILE A 86 -6.32 1.43 -10.92
CA ILE A 86 -5.24 2.42 -10.82
C ILE A 86 -5.03 3.10 -12.17
N ARG A 87 -5.00 4.43 -12.14
CA ARG A 87 -4.86 5.30 -13.29
C ARG A 87 -3.40 5.63 -13.60
N GLN A 88 -2.58 5.76 -12.57
CA GLN A 88 -1.18 6.15 -12.70
C GLN A 88 -0.33 5.54 -11.58
N VAL A 89 0.97 5.39 -11.84
CA VAL A 89 1.94 4.93 -10.84
C VAL A 89 2.94 6.04 -10.61
N ILE A 90 3.12 6.41 -9.36
CA ILE A 90 4.08 7.40 -8.88
C ILE A 90 5.16 6.66 -8.10
N GLY A 91 6.21 6.26 -8.80
CA GLY A 91 7.33 5.54 -8.21
C GLY A 91 8.63 5.89 -8.92
N GLU A 92 9.74 5.45 -8.34
CA GLU A 92 11.05 5.52 -8.99
C GLU A 92 11.19 4.39 -10.02
N MET A 93 12.04 4.59 -11.04
CA MET A 93 12.35 3.54 -12.03
C MET A 93 12.78 2.25 -11.31
N PRO A 94 12.23 1.07 -11.67
CA PRO A 94 11.42 0.79 -12.86
C PRO A 94 9.90 1.00 -12.71
N PHE A 95 9.39 1.36 -11.53
CA PHE A 95 7.96 1.46 -11.25
C PHE A 95 7.35 2.80 -11.66
N THR A 96 7.49 3.14 -12.93
CA THR A 96 6.96 4.40 -13.48
C THR A 96 5.60 4.26 -14.14
N ASP A 97 5.10 3.02 -14.30
CA ASP A 97 3.85 2.73 -14.99
C ASP A 97 3.21 1.44 -14.45
N VAL A 98 1.88 1.31 -14.60
CA VAL A 98 1.09 0.14 -14.20
C VAL A 98 1.66 -1.13 -14.83
N ARG A 99 2.14 -1.04 -16.08
CA ARG A 99 2.76 -2.17 -16.77
C ARG A 99 4.01 -2.67 -16.07
N ALA A 100 4.88 -1.76 -15.61
CA ALA A 100 6.12 -2.14 -14.95
C ALA A 100 5.86 -2.82 -13.59
N VAL A 101 4.89 -2.32 -12.83
CA VAL A 101 4.43 -2.97 -11.58
C VAL A 101 3.87 -4.36 -11.88
N ARG A 102 3.07 -4.48 -12.93
CA ARG A 102 2.51 -5.76 -13.36
C ARG A 102 3.60 -6.76 -13.77
N ASP A 103 4.55 -6.36 -14.61
CA ASP A 103 5.67 -7.21 -15.03
C ASP A 103 6.53 -7.65 -13.83
N TYR A 104 6.75 -6.75 -12.86
CA TYR A 104 7.44 -7.08 -11.61
C TYR A 104 6.67 -8.13 -10.80
N LEU A 105 5.36 -7.95 -10.60
CA LEU A 105 4.51 -8.91 -9.90
C LEU A 105 4.50 -10.28 -10.60
N VAL A 106 4.53 -10.32 -11.94
CA VAL A 106 4.68 -11.59 -12.69
C VAL A 106 6.03 -12.25 -12.41
N GLN A 107 7.11 -11.47 -12.32
CA GLN A 107 8.43 -12.01 -11.98
C GLN A 107 8.50 -12.51 -10.53
N GLN A 108 7.88 -11.81 -9.58
CA GLN A 108 7.82 -12.23 -8.17
C GLN A 108 6.94 -13.48 -8.01
N CYS A 109 5.73 -13.51 -8.60
CA CYS A 109 4.86 -14.70 -8.62
C CYS A 109 5.45 -15.87 -9.42
N GLY A 110 6.29 -15.60 -10.43
CA GLY A 110 6.98 -16.63 -11.22
C GLY A 110 8.02 -17.43 -10.42
N GLY A 111 8.33 -17.03 -9.18
CA GLY A 111 9.22 -17.73 -8.25
C GLY A 111 8.52 -18.65 -7.24
N GLN A 112 7.19 -18.60 -7.10
CA GLN A 112 6.44 -19.44 -6.16
C GLN A 112 5.18 -20.03 -6.83
N PRO A 113 5.03 -21.38 -6.87
CA PRO A 113 3.86 -22.01 -7.45
C PRO A 113 2.62 -21.63 -6.64
N SER A 114 1.67 -20.96 -7.28
CA SER A 114 0.34 -20.64 -6.76
C SER A 114 -0.33 -21.91 -6.20
N PRO A 115 -1.00 -21.89 -5.03
CA PRO A 115 -2.05 -22.87 -4.80
C PRO A 115 -3.25 -22.44 -5.64
N CYS A 116 -3.58 -23.30 -6.59
CA CYS A 116 -4.77 -23.23 -7.44
C CYS A 116 -6.08 -23.18 -6.64
#